data_AF-A0A2V8FSS5-F1
#
_entry.id   AF-A0A2V8FSS5-F1
#
_cell.length_a   1.000
_cell.length_b   1.000
_cell.length_c   1.000
_cell.angle_alpha   90.00
_cell.angle_beta   90.00
_cell.angle_gamma   90.00
#
_symmetry.space_group_name_H-M   'P 1'
#
loop_
_entity.id
_entity.type
_entity.pdbx_description
1 polymer ?
#
loop_
_entity_poly.entity_id
_entity_poly.type
_entity_poly.pdbx_seq_one_letter_code
_entity_poly.pdbx_strand_id
1 'polypeptide(L)'
;MMDEPSFEAFYRRTAGHVRAYVVRVVGNPATADDIVQEAYLRLLRSLPATRDEQELRAYLFRITSNLMADDWRRHRREPLLSDEHVPERGIDGPDIALRVDMIRTFERLPL
;
A
#
# COMPACT_ATOMS: atom_id res chain seq x y z
N MET A 1 -6.09 -11.78 18.85
CA MET A 1 -5.49 -10.43 18.89
C MET A 1 -3.98 -10.58 18.83
N MET A 2 -3.37 -9.98 17.82
CA MET A 2 -1.91 -9.87 17.69
C MET A 2 -1.34 -9.05 18.84
N ASP A 3 -0.21 -9.48 19.42
CA ASP A 3 0.52 -8.73 20.43
C ASP A 3 1.59 -7.82 19.80
N GLU A 4 2.11 -6.88 20.58
CA GLU A 4 3.10 -5.90 20.13
C GLU A 4 4.37 -6.53 19.53
N PRO A 5 5.00 -7.56 20.13
CA PRO A 5 6.19 -8.19 19.54
C PRO A 5 5.91 -8.88 18.20
N SER A 6 4.75 -9.56 18.06
CA SER A 6 4.40 -10.20 16.79
C SER A 6 4.14 -9.17 15.69
N PHE A 7 3.53 -8.03 16.04
CA PHE A 7 3.34 -6.92 15.11
C PHE A 7 4.67 -6.29 14.71
N GLU A 8 5.58 -6.05 15.65
CA GLU A 8 6.91 -5.50 15.35
C GLU A 8 7.69 -6.41 14.40
N ALA A 9 7.68 -7.72 14.67
CA ALA A 9 8.34 -8.69 13.82
C ALA A 9 7.74 -8.69 12.39
N PHE A 10 6.41 -8.65 12.28
CA PHE A 10 5.71 -8.53 11.01
C PHE A 10 6.09 -7.24 10.27
N TYR A 11 6.09 -6.10 10.96
CA TYR A 11 6.48 -4.81 10.42
C TYR A 11 7.91 -4.84 9.86
N ARG A 12 8.89 -5.31 10.66
CA ARG A 12 10.30 -5.37 10.26
C ARG A 12 10.52 -6.19 9.00
N ARG A 13 9.79 -7.30 8.82
CA ARG A 13 9.89 -8.15 7.63
C ARG A 13 9.23 -7.55 6.39
N THR A 14 8.15 -6.78 6.54
CA THR A 14 7.28 -6.41 5.42
C THR A 14 7.41 -4.94 4.98
N ALA A 15 7.76 -4.03 5.88
CA ALA A 15 7.67 -2.58 5.65
C ALA A 15 8.58 -2.11 4.50
N GLY A 16 9.82 -2.62 4.43
CA GLY A 16 10.76 -2.26 3.37
C GLY A 16 10.26 -2.64 1.98
N HIS A 17 9.59 -3.79 1.87
CA HIS A 17 9.05 -4.27 0.60
C HIS A 17 7.78 -3.54 0.18
N VAL A 18 6.87 -3.29 1.14
CA VAL A 18 5.68 -2.46 0.90
C VAL A 18 6.13 -1.08 0.41
N ARG A 19 7.09 -0.47 1.09
CA ARG A 19 7.64 0.83 0.72
C ARG A 19 8.24 0.82 -0.68
N ALA A 20 9.11 -0.14 -1.00
CA ALA A 20 9.72 -0.23 -2.33
C ALA A 20 8.65 -0.33 -3.44
N TYR A 21 7.59 -1.10 -3.18
CA TYR A 21 6.46 -1.20 -4.09
C TYR A 21 5.70 0.13 -4.23
N VAL A 22 5.34 0.78 -3.12
CA VAL A 22 4.60 2.05 -3.15
C VAL A 22 5.42 3.15 -3.83
N VAL A 23 6.74 3.22 -3.59
CA VAL A 23 7.64 4.16 -4.29
C VAL A 23 7.58 3.96 -5.80
N ARG A 24 7.61 2.71 -6.28
CA ARG A 24 7.53 2.38 -7.71
C ARG A 24 6.18 2.81 -8.33
N VAL A 25 5.11 2.77 -7.55
CA VAL A 25 3.75 3.09 -8.01
C VAL A 25 3.48 4.59 -8.00
N VAL A 26 3.80 5.24 -6.88
CA VAL A 26 3.44 6.63 -6.62
C VAL A 26 4.50 7.60 -7.16
N GLY A 27 5.75 7.14 -7.31
CA GLY A 27 6.85 7.94 -7.86
C GLY A 27 7.42 8.99 -6.91
N ASN A 28 6.78 9.25 -5.76
CA ASN A 28 7.24 10.18 -4.74
C ASN A 28 7.63 9.42 -3.45
N PRO A 29 8.91 9.45 -3.02
CA PRO A 29 9.36 8.78 -1.80
C PRO A 29 8.69 9.26 -0.50
N ALA A 30 8.42 10.56 -0.37
CA ALA A 30 7.78 11.11 0.84
C ALA A 30 6.32 10.66 0.94
N THR A 31 5.58 10.74 -0.17
CA THR A 31 4.20 10.22 -0.24
C THR A 31 4.17 8.70 0.01
N ALA A 32 5.17 7.97 -0.47
CA ALA A 32 5.26 6.54 -0.18
C ALA A 32 5.47 6.25 1.30
N ASP A 33 6.31 7.02 1.99
CA ASP A 33 6.53 6.91 3.43
C ASP A 33 5.23 7.17 4.22
N ASP A 34 4.46 8.20 3.83
CA ASP A 34 3.16 8.51 4.44
C ASP A 34 2.14 7.38 4.23
N ILE A 35 2.04 6.84 3.01
CA ILE A 35 1.13 5.74 2.69
C ILE A 35 1.49 4.49 3.49
N VAL A 36 2.77 4.15 3.58
CA VAL A 36 3.24 2.99 4.34
C VAL A 36 2.91 3.18 5.82
N GLN A 37 3.24 4.33 6.40
CA GLN A 37 2.96 4.63 7.80
C GLN A 37 1.46 4.50 8.11
N GLU A 38 0.61 5.16 7.33
CA GLU A 38 -0.84 5.11 7.51
C GLU A 38 -1.40 3.69 7.33
N ALA A 39 -0.83 2.90 6.41
CA ALA A 39 -1.25 1.52 6.21
C ALA A 39 -1.02 0.65 7.46
N TYR A 40 0.17 0.74 8.07
CA TYR A 40 0.47 0.00 9.30
C TYR A 40 -0.28 0.54 10.52
N LEU A 41 -0.51 1.85 10.62
CA LEU A 41 -1.36 2.42 11.67
C LEU A 41 -2.80 1.91 11.58
N ARG A 42 -3.36 1.84 10.38
CA ARG A 42 -4.70 1.26 10.14
C ARG A 42 -4.73 -0.23 10.44
N LEU A 43 -3.70 -0.98 10.05
CA LEU A 43 -3.60 -2.40 10.35
C LEU A 43 -3.60 -2.62 11.87
N LEU A 44 -2.76 -1.88 12.61
CA LEU A 44 -2.67 -1.95 14.07
C LEU A 44 -4.02 -1.61 14.74
N ARG A 45 -4.67 -0.53 14.30
CA ARG A 45 -5.98 -0.09 14.83
C ARG A 45 -7.12 -1.06 14.51
N SER A 46 -7.05 -1.75 13.37
CA SER A 46 -8.06 -2.74 12.99
C SER A 46 -8.04 -4.00 13.86
N LEU A 47 -7.00 -4.16 14.71
CA LEU A 47 -6.76 -5.29 15.61
C LEU A 47 -7.32 -6.60 15.05
N PRO A 48 -6.81 -7.08 13.90
CA PRO A 48 -7.31 -8.31 13.31
C PRO A 48 -7.30 -9.40 14.38
N ALA A 49 -8.45 -10.06 14.57
CA ALA A 49 -8.57 -11.10 15.60
C ALA A 49 -7.60 -12.26 15.36
N THR A 50 -7.10 -12.34 14.12
CA THR A 50 -6.19 -13.36 13.59
C THR A 50 -4.73 -13.16 13.98
N ARG A 51 -4.02 -14.28 14.08
CA ARG A 51 -2.55 -14.35 14.11
C ARG A 51 -1.99 -14.89 12.79
N ASP A 52 -2.86 -15.17 11.82
CA ASP A 52 -2.46 -15.67 10.52
C ASP A 52 -1.78 -14.54 9.73
N GLU A 53 -0.51 -14.76 9.44
CA GLU A 53 0.31 -13.81 8.71
C GLU A 53 -0.18 -13.58 7.27
N GLN A 54 -0.79 -14.59 6.64
CA GLN A 54 -1.34 -14.46 5.30
C GLN A 54 -2.59 -13.58 5.28
N GLU A 55 -3.45 -13.72 6.28
CA GLU A 55 -4.60 -12.82 6.44
C GLU A 55 -4.13 -11.38 6.70
N LEU A 56 -3.14 -11.19 7.58
CA LEU A 56 -2.57 -9.87 7.87
C LEU A 56 -1.97 -9.21 6.63
N ARG A 57 -1.28 -9.98 5.78
CA ARG A 57 -0.79 -9.50 4.49
C ARG A 57 -1.93 -9.08 3.58
N ALA A 58 -3.00 -9.86 3.49
CA ALA A 58 -4.16 -9.52 2.68
C ALA A 58 -4.85 -8.23 3.19
N TYR A 59 -4.94 -8.03 4.50
CA TYR A 59 -5.44 -6.79 5.10
C TYR A 59 -4.54 -5.60 4.79
N LEU A 60 -3.23 -5.73 5.05
CA LEU A 60 -2.24 -4.69 4.75
C LEU A 60 -2.30 -4.29 3.28
N PHE A 61 -2.34 -5.29 2.40
CA PHE A 61 -2.45 -5.11 0.96
C PHE A 61 -3.69 -4.31 0.56
N ARG A 62 -4.86 -4.65 1.14
CA ARG A 62 -6.11 -3.94 0.87
C ARG A 62 -6.01 -2.48 1.29
N ILE A 63 -5.46 -2.23 2.48
CA ILE A 63 -5.29 -0.88 3.02
C ILE A 63 -4.35 -0.06 2.12
N THR A 64 -3.17 -0.59 1.79
CA THR A 64 -2.19 0.10 0.95
C THR A 64 -2.74 0.40 -0.45
N SER A 65 -3.44 -0.56 -1.07
CA SER A 65 -4.08 -0.36 -2.39
C SER A 65 -5.08 0.80 -2.37
N ASN A 66 -5.92 0.86 -1.33
CA ASN A 66 -6.90 1.92 -1.19
C ASN A 66 -6.23 3.29 -1.01
N LEU A 67 -5.16 3.37 -0.21
CA LEU A 67 -4.42 4.61 0.00
C LEU A 67 -3.75 5.11 -1.29
N MET A 68 -3.15 4.23 -2.08
CA MET A 68 -2.57 4.60 -3.39
C MET A 68 -3.66 5.06 -4.37
N ALA A 69 -4.82 4.38 -4.39
CA ALA A 69 -5.94 4.79 -5.23
C ALA A 69 -6.54 6.14 -4.80
N ASP A 70 -6.62 6.40 -3.49
CA ASP A 70 -7.04 7.69 -2.94
C ASP A 70 -6.05 8.79 -3.33
N ASP A 71 -4.76 8.53 -3.20
CA ASP A 71 -3.69 9.45 -3.56
C ASP A 71 -3.75 9.84 -5.04
N TRP A 72 -3.84 8.85 -5.92
CA TRP A 72 -3.99 9.08 -7.36
C TRP A 72 -5.26 9.86 -7.71
N ARG A 73 -6.39 9.58 -7.03
CA ARG A 73 -7.64 10.32 -7.22
C ARG A 73 -7.54 11.78 -6.77
N ARG A 74 -6.73 12.10 -5.75
CA ARG A 74 -6.48 13.47 -5.31
C ARG A 74 -5.66 14.24 -6.34
N HIS A 75 -4.55 13.68 -6.81
CA HIS A 75 -3.69 14.30 -7.82
C HIS A 75 -4.42 14.54 -9.16
N ARG A 76 -5.40 13.71 -9.53
CA ARG A 76 -6.26 13.93 -10.71
C ARG A 76 -7.33 15.00 -10.56
N ARG A 77 -7.66 15.40 -9.32
CA ARG A 77 -8.73 16.38 -9.02
C ARG A 77 -8.18 17.77 -8.75
N GLU A 78 -6.88 17.95 -8.59
CA GLU A 78 -6.25 19.27 -8.55
C GLU A 78 -6.40 19.92 -9.94
N PRO A 79 -7.11 21.07 -10.06
CA PRO A 79 -7.20 21.78 -11.33
C PRO A 79 -5.80 22.19 -11.76
N LEU A 80 -5.45 21.85 -13.00
CA LEU A 80 -4.19 22.21 -13.64
C LEU A 80 -3.96 23.73 -13.54
N LEU A 81 -3.18 24.16 -12.55
CA LEU A 81 -2.43 25.41 -12.60
C LEU A 81 -0.99 25.17 -13.09
N SER A 82 -0.68 23.96 -13.54
CA SER A 82 0.58 23.62 -14.19
C SER A 82 0.30 22.61 -15.30
N ASP A 83 0.62 22.98 -16.53
CA ASP A 83 0.75 22.07 -17.66
C ASP A 83 1.71 20.91 -17.33
N GLU A 84 1.46 19.75 -17.93
CA GLU A 84 2.26 18.51 -17.92
C GLU A 84 2.20 17.59 -16.68
N HIS A 85 1.11 16.81 -16.56
CA HIS A 85 1.22 15.34 -16.52
C HIS A 85 -0.16 14.68 -16.63
N VAL A 86 -0.44 14.04 -17.77
CA VAL A 86 -1.63 13.18 -17.93
C VAL A 86 -1.16 11.74 -18.13
N PRO A 87 -1.21 10.88 -17.09
CA PRO A 87 -1.18 9.45 -17.34
C PRO A 87 -2.58 9.03 -17.78
N GLU A 88 -2.76 8.89 -19.10
CA GLU A 88 -3.87 8.15 -19.68
C GLU A 88 -3.74 6.66 -19.36
N ARG A 89 -4.78 6.09 -18.74
CA ARG A 89 -5.34 4.80 -19.15
C ARG A 89 -6.71 4.57 -18.50
N GLY A 90 -7.64 4.15 -19.35
CA GLY A 90 -9.08 4.07 -19.10
C GLY A 90 -9.54 2.77 -18.42
N ILE A 91 -10.82 2.83 -18.01
CA ILE A 91 -11.78 1.77 -17.68
C ILE A 91 -11.21 0.38 -17.35
N ASP A 92 -10.30 0.36 -16.38
CA ASP A 92 -10.10 -0.61 -15.31
C ASP A 92 -9.02 0.06 -14.45
N GLY A 93 -9.42 0.62 -13.30
CA GLY A 93 -8.54 1.52 -12.54
C GLY A 93 -7.20 0.85 -12.18
N PRO A 94 -6.14 1.64 -11.90
CA PRO A 94 -4.85 1.11 -11.42
C PRO A 94 -5.04 0.13 -10.27
N ASP A 95 -6.12 0.26 -9.51
CA ASP A 95 -6.60 -0.62 -8.47
C ASP A 95 -6.51 -2.14 -8.76
N ILE A 96 -6.87 -2.66 -9.95
CA ILE A 96 -6.73 -4.11 -10.23
C ILE A 96 -5.29 -4.48 -10.55
N ALA A 97 -4.61 -3.72 -11.42
CA ALA A 97 -3.22 -3.97 -11.78
C ALA A 97 -2.28 -3.84 -10.56
N LEU A 98 -2.50 -2.83 -9.73
CA LEU A 98 -1.81 -2.61 -8.44
C LEU A 98 -2.05 -3.77 -7.48
N ARG A 99 -3.29 -4.26 -7.44
CA ARG A 99 -3.63 -5.41 -6.60
C ARG A 99 -2.92 -6.68 -7.07
N VAL A 100 -2.91 -6.96 -8.37
CA VAL A 100 -2.20 -8.14 -8.88
C VAL A 100 -0.69 -8.03 -8.67
N ASP A 101 -0.10 -6.86 -8.91
CA ASP A 101 1.35 -6.66 -8.78
C ASP A 101 1.81 -6.73 -7.33
N MET A 102 1.06 -6.16 -6.39
CA MET A 102 1.45 -6.21 -4.99
C MET A 102 1.27 -7.61 -4.38
N ILE A 103 0.22 -8.38 -4.73
CA ILE A 103 0.10 -9.80 -4.34
C ILE A 103 1.32 -10.58 -4.82
N ARG A 104 1.67 -10.47 -6.11
CA ARG A 104 2.85 -11.13 -6.67
C ARG A 104 4.15 -10.67 -6.04
N THR A 105 4.22 -9.41 -5.61
CA THR A 105 5.38 -8.89 -4.89
C THR A 105 5.48 -9.54 -3.51
N PHE A 106 4.38 -9.68 -2.78
CA PHE A 106 4.36 -10.37 -1.50
C PHE A 106 4.63 -11.88 -1.58
N GLU A 107 4.11 -12.56 -2.61
CA GLU A 107 4.32 -14.00 -2.82
C GLU A 107 5.75 -14.38 -3.20
N ARG A 108 6.50 -13.46 -3.82
CA ARG A 108 7.87 -13.70 -4.31
C ARG A 108 8.96 -13.32 -3.31
N LEU A 109 8.59 -12.81 -2.13
CA LEU A 109 9.56 -12.43 -1.12
C LEU A 109 9.89 -13.64 -0.25
N PRO A 110 11.17 -14.01 -0.13
CA PRO A 110 11.58 -14.97 0.87
C PRO A 110 11.42 -14.31 2.24
N LEU A 111 10.66 -14.94 3.13
CA LEU A 111 10.46 -14.50 4.50
C LEU A 111 11.15 -15.47 5.45
#